data_AF-A0A2V5XN86-F1
#
_entry.id   AF-A0A2V5XN86-F1
#
_cell.length_a   1.000
_cell.length_b   1.000
_cell.length_c   1.000
_cell.angle_alpha   90.00
_cell.angle_beta   90.00
_cell.angle_gamma   90.00
#
_symmetry.space_group_name_H-M   'P 1'
#
loop_
_entity.id
_entity.type
_entity.pdbx_description
1 polymer ?
#
loop_
_entity_poly.entity_id
_entity_poly.type
_entity_poly.pdbx_seq_one_letter_code
_entity_poly.pdbx_strand_id
1 'polypeptide(L)'
;MELNPQDFSVLQQIALTYEALGHYKEMAATLDRVLAIAPKDIPSRVRRALVDLENRADPKAFHTEIDAILMEDPNTSLCFVNPWLFVVLRAPDQTAVQRALFNMTGCGCFDENIPFPSGWCEGQLAKWRGNESAALAAFNSARN
;
A
#
# COMPACT_ATOMS: atom_id res chain seq x y z
N MET A 1 -2.80 -15.09 -28.77
CA MET A 1 -2.77 -15.61 -27.38
C MET A 1 -4.07 -15.16 -26.75
N GLU A 2 -4.97 -16.08 -26.40
CA GLU A 2 -6.22 -15.73 -25.72
C GLU A 2 -5.92 -15.52 -24.23
N LEU A 3 -6.42 -14.42 -23.66
CA LEU A 3 -6.33 -14.17 -22.23
C LEU A 3 -7.51 -14.88 -21.57
N ASN A 4 -7.24 -15.78 -20.62
CA ASN A 4 -8.31 -16.33 -19.78
C ASN A 4 -8.65 -15.30 -18.69
N PRO A 5 -9.88 -14.75 -18.65
CA PRO A 5 -10.27 -13.74 -17.68
C PRO A 5 -10.32 -14.24 -16.23
N GLN A 6 -10.14 -15.54 -16.01
CA GLN A 6 -10.02 -16.15 -14.68
C GLN A 6 -8.57 -16.32 -14.21
N ASP A 7 -7.58 -16.02 -15.07
CA ASP A 7 -6.18 -16.13 -14.69
C ASP A 7 -5.85 -15.11 -13.61
N PHE A 8 -5.02 -15.54 -12.66
CA PHE A 8 -4.61 -14.74 -11.50
C PHE A 8 -4.11 -13.33 -11.87
N SER A 9 -3.25 -13.23 -12.88
CA SER A 9 -2.70 -11.94 -13.34
C SER A 9 -3.76 -11.05 -13.99
N VAL A 10 -4.70 -11.63 -14.74
CA VAL A 10 -5.79 -10.88 -15.37
C VAL A 10 -6.75 -10.35 -14.32
N LEU A 11 -7.09 -11.16 -13.31
CA LEU A 11 -7.94 -10.73 -12.20
C LEU A 11 -7.29 -9.60 -11.38
N GLN A 12 -5.98 -9.64 -11.16
CA GLN A 12 -5.28 -8.52 -10.53
C GLN A 12 -5.45 -7.23 -11.35
N GLN A 13 -5.18 -7.26 -12.65
CA GLN A 13 -5.33 -6.09 -13.52
C GLN A 13 -6.78 -5.56 -13.56
N ILE A 14 -7.77 -6.45 -13.53
CA ILE A 14 -9.18 -6.07 -13.41
C ILE A 14 -9.44 -5.36 -12.07
N ALA A 15 -8.89 -5.86 -10.97
CA ALA A 15 -9.02 -5.21 -9.67
C ALA A 15 -8.41 -3.80 -9.67
N LEU A 16 -7.21 -3.62 -10.25
CA LEU A 16 -6.57 -2.30 -10.41
C LEU A 16 -7.42 -1.35 -11.27
N THR A 17 -8.05 -1.89 -12.31
CA THR A 17 -8.96 -1.11 -13.16
C THR A 17 -10.18 -0.64 -12.35
N TYR A 18 -10.76 -1.50 -11.51
CA TYR A 18 -11.86 -1.11 -10.65
C TYR A 18 -11.45 -0.10 -9.57
N GLU A 19 -10.25 -0.23 -9.01
CA GLU A 19 -9.65 0.74 -8.09
C GLU A 19 -9.56 2.13 -8.74
N ALA A 20 -8.97 2.21 -9.94
CA ALA A 20 -8.85 3.46 -10.69
C ALA A 20 -10.21 4.08 -11.07
N LEU A 21 -11.25 3.26 -11.24
CA LEU A 21 -12.62 3.70 -11.51
C LEU A 21 -13.44 4.00 -10.25
N GLY A 22 -12.91 3.75 -9.05
CA GLY A 22 -13.64 3.87 -7.78
C GLY A 22 -14.74 2.82 -7.58
N HIS A 23 -14.71 1.72 -8.33
CA HIS A 23 -15.67 0.62 -8.25
C HIS A 23 -15.28 -0.38 -7.14
N TYR A 24 -15.32 0.11 -5.90
CA TYR A 24 -14.76 -0.61 -4.74
C TYR A 24 -15.43 -1.95 -4.43
N LYS A 25 -16.72 -2.11 -4.75
CA LYS A 25 -17.44 -3.38 -4.56
C LYS A 25 -16.92 -4.46 -5.51
N GLU A 26 -16.76 -4.10 -6.77
CA GLU A 26 -16.24 -4.96 -7.83
C GLU A 26 -14.75 -5.26 -7.61
N MET A 27 -13.98 -4.26 -7.16
CA MET A 27 -12.59 -4.42 -6.73
C MET A 27 -12.47 -5.47 -5.62
N ALA A 28 -13.23 -5.35 -4.53
CA ALA A 28 -13.25 -6.33 -3.44
C ALA A 28 -13.60 -7.74 -3.93
N ALA A 29 -14.69 -7.90 -4.69
CA ALA A 29 -15.12 -9.21 -5.19
C ALA A 29 -14.08 -9.84 -6.13
N THR A 30 -13.34 -9.02 -6.89
CA THR A 30 -12.27 -9.50 -7.76
C THR A 30 -11.05 -9.93 -6.96
N LEU A 31 -10.64 -9.15 -5.96
CA LEU A 31 -9.55 -9.50 -5.04
C LEU A 31 -9.87 -10.73 -4.19
N ASP A 32 -11.13 -10.93 -3.78
CA ASP A 32 -11.57 -12.15 -3.09
C ASP A 32 -11.36 -13.40 -3.98
N ARG A 33 -11.59 -13.29 -5.29
CA ARG A 33 -11.31 -14.36 -6.26
C ARG A 33 -9.82 -14.58 -6.47
N VAL A 34 -9.03 -13.50 -6.53
CA VAL A 34 -7.55 -13.58 -6.58
C VAL A 34 -7.02 -14.34 -5.37
N LEU A 35 -7.51 -14.02 -4.17
CA LEU A 35 -7.11 -14.66 -2.92
C LEU A 35 -7.64 -16.09 -2.78
N ALA A 36 -8.74 -16.45 -3.42
CA ALA A 36 -9.17 -17.84 -3.52
C ALA A 36 -8.18 -18.70 -4.32
N ILE A 37 -7.49 -18.12 -5.32
CA ILE A 37 -6.45 -18.79 -6.11
C ILE A 37 -5.11 -18.81 -5.37
N ALA A 38 -4.70 -17.68 -4.80
CA ALA A 38 -3.44 -17.52 -4.09
C ALA A 38 -3.65 -16.84 -2.73
N PRO A 39 -4.05 -17.60 -1.68
CA PRO A 39 -4.41 -17.02 -0.38
C PRO A 39 -3.26 -16.31 0.34
N LYS A 40 -2.02 -16.61 -0.04
CA LYS A 40 -0.80 -16.06 0.57
C LYS A 40 -0.17 -14.93 -0.24
N ASP A 41 -0.80 -14.50 -1.34
CA ASP A 41 -0.27 -13.41 -2.15
C ASP A 41 -0.37 -12.08 -1.38
N ILE A 42 0.76 -11.62 -0.86
CA ILE A 42 0.84 -10.46 0.04
C ILE A 42 0.30 -9.18 -0.65
N PRO A 43 0.68 -8.85 -1.91
CA PRO A 43 0.13 -7.69 -2.60
C PRO A 43 -1.40 -7.71 -2.69
N SER A 44 -2.00 -8.86 -3.02
CA SER A 44 -3.46 -9.00 -3.11
C SER A 44 -4.14 -8.91 -1.75
N ARG A 45 -3.55 -9.46 -0.69
CA ARG A 45 -4.06 -9.34 0.70
C ARG A 45 -4.12 -7.87 1.12
N VAL A 46 -3.02 -7.16 0.90
CA VAL A 46 -2.92 -5.73 1.24
C VAL A 46 -3.88 -4.88 0.43
N ARG A 47 -3.97 -5.06 -0.89
CA ARG A 47 -4.96 -4.35 -1.72
C ARG A 47 -6.39 -4.65 -1.32
N ARG A 48 -6.70 -5.89 -0.94
CA ARG A 48 -8.04 -6.22 -0.46
C ARG A 48 -8.40 -5.48 0.83
N ALA A 49 -7.44 -5.29 1.71
CA ALA A 49 -7.59 -4.54 2.94
C ALA A 49 -7.66 -3.02 2.73
N LEU A 50 -7.12 -2.50 1.62
CA LEU A 50 -7.23 -1.09 1.21
C LEU A 50 -8.64 -0.68 0.76
N VAL A 51 -9.44 -1.61 0.23
CA VAL A 51 -10.74 -1.28 -0.35
C VAL A 51 -11.62 -0.45 0.59
N ASP A 52 -11.71 -0.84 1.86
CA ASP A 52 -12.55 -0.15 2.85
C ASP A 52 -12.00 1.24 3.22
N LEU A 53 -10.69 1.36 3.21
CA LEU A 53 -10.01 2.61 3.45
C LEU A 53 -10.23 3.60 2.30
N GLU A 54 -10.12 3.15 1.05
CA GLU A 54 -10.31 4.02 -0.11
C GLU A 54 -11.79 4.39 -0.33
N ASN A 55 -12.70 3.44 -0.10
CA ASN A 55 -14.13 3.65 -0.27
C ASN A 55 -14.73 4.58 0.81
N ARG A 56 -14.34 4.38 2.08
CA ARG A 56 -15.02 5.02 3.22
C ARG A 56 -14.10 5.55 4.31
N ALA A 57 -12.80 5.66 4.05
CA ALA A 57 -11.80 6.09 5.03
C ALA A 57 -11.76 5.24 6.31
N ASP A 58 -12.08 3.95 6.21
CA ASP A 58 -12.05 2.99 7.32
C ASP A 58 -10.74 2.18 7.32
N PRO A 59 -9.78 2.47 8.22
CA PRO A 59 -8.47 1.83 8.21
C PRO A 59 -8.44 0.47 8.93
N LYS A 60 -9.55 0.00 9.51
CA LYS A 60 -9.52 -1.14 10.44
C LYS A 60 -9.04 -2.43 9.78
N ALA A 61 -9.61 -2.76 8.61
CA ALA A 61 -9.22 -3.95 7.86
C ALA A 61 -7.75 -3.87 7.45
N PHE A 62 -7.34 -2.69 6.99
CA PHE A 62 -5.97 -2.42 6.58
C PHE A 62 -4.95 -2.65 7.71
N HIS A 63 -5.15 -2.05 8.89
CA HIS A 63 -4.25 -2.28 10.03
C HIS A 63 -4.19 -3.75 10.45
N THR A 64 -5.36 -4.41 10.51
CA THR A 64 -5.46 -5.81 10.91
C THR A 64 -4.64 -6.72 9.97
N GLU A 65 -4.72 -6.47 8.66
CA GLU A 65 -4.03 -7.28 7.67
C GLU A 65 -2.51 -7.06 7.70
N ILE A 66 -2.06 -5.80 7.83
CA ILE A 66 -0.62 -5.50 7.97
C ILE A 66 -0.04 -6.14 9.22
N ASP A 67 -0.74 -6.06 10.35
CA ASP A 67 -0.30 -6.71 11.59
C ASP A 67 -0.20 -8.23 11.41
N ALA A 68 -1.19 -8.86 10.75
CA ALA A 68 -1.15 -10.29 10.45
C ALA A 68 0.05 -10.67 9.57
N ILE A 69 0.28 -9.94 8.48
CA ILE A 69 1.42 -10.15 7.57
C ILE A 69 2.75 -10.04 8.31
N LEU A 70 2.93 -9.01 9.14
CA LEU A 70 4.17 -8.79 9.90
C LEU A 70 4.33 -9.76 11.09
N MET A 71 3.26 -10.34 11.60
CA MET A 71 3.32 -11.46 12.55
C MET A 71 3.76 -12.76 11.87
N GLU A 72 3.32 -13.00 10.63
CA GLU A 72 3.74 -14.15 9.82
C GLU A 72 5.23 -14.06 9.46
N ASP A 73 5.70 -12.90 8.99
CA ASP A 73 7.11 -12.62 8.75
C ASP A 73 7.44 -11.14 9.03
N PRO A 74 8.17 -10.83 10.12
CA PRO A 74 8.56 -9.47 10.47
C PRO A 74 9.41 -8.75 9.42
N ASN A 75 10.04 -9.48 8.48
CA ASN A 75 10.89 -8.92 7.43
C ASN A 75 10.17 -8.81 6.08
N THR A 76 8.86 -9.09 6.00
CA THR A 76 8.10 -8.94 4.76
C THR A 76 8.24 -7.52 4.22
N SER A 77 8.60 -7.43 2.94
CA SER A 77 8.66 -6.17 2.20
C SER A 77 7.24 -5.69 1.90
N LEU A 78 6.96 -4.40 2.17
CA LEU A 78 5.66 -3.76 1.89
C LEU A 78 5.74 -2.73 0.76
N CYS A 79 6.69 -2.94 -0.16
CA CYS A 79 7.13 -1.93 -1.13
C CYS A 79 6.22 -1.72 -2.35
N PHE A 80 5.09 -2.43 -2.39
CA PHE A 80 4.05 -2.33 -3.43
C PHE A 80 2.86 -1.47 -2.99
N VAL A 81 2.94 -0.86 -1.81
CA VAL A 81 1.89 0.01 -1.27
C VAL A 81 2.29 1.45 -1.51
N ASN A 82 1.44 2.21 -2.20
CA ASN A 82 1.71 3.62 -2.44
C ASN A 82 1.92 4.37 -1.09
N PRO A 83 3.01 5.15 -0.95
CA PRO A 83 3.43 5.83 0.28
C PRO A 83 2.44 6.85 0.91
N TRP A 84 1.23 7.00 0.37
CA TRP A 84 0.14 7.73 1.04
C TRP A 84 -0.50 6.96 2.19
N LEU A 85 -0.18 5.69 2.34
CA LEU A 85 -0.58 4.88 3.48
C LEU A 85 -0.09 5.44 4.83
N PHE A 86 0.98 6.25 4.82
CA PHE A 86 1.45 6.98 6.00
C PHE A 86 0.56 8.17 6.40
N VAL A 87 -0.32 8.63 5.51
CA VAL A 87 -1.34 9.66 5.80
C VAL A 87 -2.60 9.05 6.45
N VAL A 88 -2.84 7.75 6.24
CA VAL A 88 -3.88 6.96 6.92
C VAL A 88 -3.54 6.77 8.41
N LEU A 89 -2.25 6.91 8.76
CA LEU A 89 -1.72 6.79 10.11
C LEU A 89 -1.95 8.08 10.94
N ARG A 90 -3.22 8.51 11.03
CA ARG A 90 -3.81 8.92 12.32
C ARG A 90 -4.01 7.70 13.25
N ALA A 91 -3.28 6.61 13.03
CA ALA A 91 -3.18 5.50 13.94
C ALA A 91 -2.62 6.02 15.28
N PRO A 92 -3.28 5.75 16.41
CA PRO A 92 -2.78 6.19 17.70
C PRO A 92 -1.42 5.56 18.06
N ASP A 93 -1.07 4.41 17.47
CA ASP A 93 0.13 3.65 17.78
C ASP A 93 1.31 4.03 16.86
N GLN A 94 2.17 4.92 17.35
CA GLN A 94 3.40 5.32 16.67
C GLN A 94 4.38 4.17 16.42
N THR A 95 4.32 3.08 17.21
CA THR A 95 5.23 1.93 17.08
C THR A 95 4.89 1.10 15.85
N ALA A 96 3.60 0.84 15.63
CA ALA A 96 3.12 0.15 14.43
C ALA A 96 3.51 0.93 13.16
N VAL A 97 3.39 2.26 13.20
CA VAL A 97 3.84 3.15 12.10
C VAL A 97 5.33 2.99 11.82
N GLN A 98 6.17 3.04 12.85
CA GLN A 98 7.63 2.91 12.69
C GLN A 98 8.03 1.55 12.13
N ARG A 99 7.34 0.47 12.54
CA ARG A 99 7.58 -0.87 12.02
C ARG A 99 7.25 -0.95 10.53
N ALA A 100 6.05 -0.51 10.13
CA ALA A 100 5.66 -0.50 8.73
C ALA A 100 6.63 0.33 7.85
N LEU A 101 7.10 1.48 8.35
CA LEU A 101 8.11 2.30 7.68
C LEU A 101 9.44 1.60 7.47
N PHE A 102 9.91 0.84 8.46
CA PHE A 102 11.15 0.07 8.35
C PHE A 102 11.03 -0.98 7.23
N ASN A 103 9.90 -1.68 7.16
CA ASN A 103 9.60 -2.69 6.13
C ASN A 103 9.40 -2.13 4.72
N MET A 104 9.32 -0.80 4.56
CA MET A 104 9.30 -0.10 3.28
C MET A 104 10.66 0.52 2.90
N THR A 105 11.65 0.44 3.79
CA THR A 105 12.98 1.05 3.56
C THR A 105 13.73 0.29 2.45
N GLY A 106 14.37 1.04 1.55
CA GLY A 106 15.27 0.49 0.53
C GLY A 106 14.62 0.11 -0.80
N CYS A 107 13.29 0.15 -0.90
CA CYS A 107 12.62 -0.15 -2.16
C CYS A 107 12.46 1.05 -3.08
N GLY A 108 12.66 2.27 -2.60
CA GLY A 108 12.23 3.47 -3.30
C GLY A 108 10.75 3.76 -3.07
N CYS A 109 10.20 4.63 -3.89
CA CYS A 109 8.87 5.19 -3.72
C CYS A 109 8.09 4.83 -4.98
N PHE A 110 6.97 4.11 -4.85
CA PHE A 110 6.18 3.67 -6.02
C PHE A 110 4.69 3.83 -5.78
N ASP A 111 3.96 4.19 -6.83
CA ASP A 111 2.54 3.91 -6.94
C ASP A 111 2.36 2.81 -7.98
N GLU A 112 2.02 1.60 -7.53
CA GLU A 112 2.08 0.41 -8.37
C GLU A 112 3.46 0.21 -9.02
N ASN A 113 3.57 0.40 -10.34
CA ASN A 113 4.80 0.33 -11.12
C ASN A 113 5.34 1.73 -11.50
N ILE A 114 4.76 2.81 -10.96
CA ILE A 114 5.13 4.19 -11.24
C ILE A 114 6.15 4.64 -10.19
N PRO A 115 7.43 4.85 -10.55
CA PRO A 115 8.43 5.32 -9.60
C PRO A 115 8.22 6.79 -9.24
N PHE A 116 8.39 7.09 -7.96
CA PHE A 116 8.48 8.43 -7.38
C PHE A 116 9.92 8.68 -6.88
N PRO A 117 10.40 9.93 -6.87
CA PRO A 117 11.68 10.27 -6.25
C PRO A 117 11.72 9.89 -4.77
N SER A 118 12.83 9.32 -4.29
CA SER A 118 12.96 8.91 -2.87
C SER A 118 12.75 10.06 -1.90
N GLY A 119 13.26 11.26 -2.24
CA GLY A 119 13.09 12.48 -1.43
C GLY A 119 11.62 12.89 -1.23
N TRP A 120 10.71 12.51 -2.15
CA TRP A 120 9.29 12.78 -1.97
C TRP A 120 8.74 11.93 -0.82
N CYS A 121 9.02 10.63 -0.83
CA CYS A 121 8.64 9.70 0.24
C CYS A 121 9.26 10.09 1.60
N GLU A 122 10.55 10.38 1.61
CA GLU A 122 11.29 10.81 2.80
C GLU A 122 10.72 12.10 3.38
N GLY A 123 10.33 13.04 2.52
CA GLY A 123 9.68 14.28 2.94
C GLY A 123 8.32 14.06 3.59
N GLN A 124 7.49 13.16 3.03
CA GLN A 124 6.20 12.80 3.61
C GLN A 124 6.36 12.16 4.99
N LEU A 125 7.35 11.26 5.15
CA LEU A 125 7.70 10.67 6.42
C LEU A 125 8.18 11.71 7.44
N ALA A 126 9.05 12.63 7.05
CA ALA A 126 9.54 13.68 7.92
C ALA A 126 8.42 14.63 8.37
N LYS A 127 7.48 14.98 7.48
CA LYS A 127 6.28 15.75 7.85
C LYS A 127 5.45 15.01 8.89
N TRP A 128 5.23 13.72 8.72
CA TRP A 128 4.46 12.92 9.68
C TRP A 128 5.13 12.89 11.06
N ARG A 129 6.47 12.87 11.12
CA ARG A 129 7.24 12.96 12.36
C ARG A 129 7.26 14.36 12.99
N GLY A 130 6.60 15.35 12.38
CA GLY A 130 6.66 16.76 12.80
C GLY A 130 8.03 17.42 12.57
N ASN A 131 8.90 16.79 11.77
CA ASN A 131 10.22 17.33 11.44
C ASN A 131 10.17 18.13 10.14
N GLU A 132 9.66 19.36 10.25
CA GLU A 132 9.44 20.25 9.10
C GLU A 132 10.72 20.58 8.33
N SER A 133 11.87 20.70 9.01
CA SER A 133 13.15 21.01 8.34
C SER A 133 13.65 19.83 7.50
N ALA A 134 13.58 18.61 8.04
CA ALA A 134 13.93 17.40 7.29
C ALA A 134 12.95 17.16 6.12
N ALA A 135 11.67 17.45 6.32
CA ALA A 135 10.67 17.37 5.28
C ALA A 135 11.00 18.32 4.11
N LEU A 136 11.24 19.59 4.42
CA LEU A 136 11.58 20.59 3.41
C LEU A 136 12.86 20.22 2.63
N ALA A 137 13.88 19.73 3.33
CA ALA A 137 15.13 19.29 2.69
C ALA A 137 14.90 18.13 1.72
N ALA A 138 14.13 17.11 2.12
CA ALA A 138 13.83 15.95 1.29
C ALA A 138 12.91 16.31 0.09
N PHE A 139 11.92 17.17 0.27
CA PHE A 139 11.12 17.64 -0.86
C PHE A 139 11.93 18.48 -1.85
N ASN A 140 12.94 19.21 -1.38
CA ASN A 140 13.83 19.97 -2.27
C ASN A 140 14.77 19.06 -3.05
N SER A 141 15.26 17.96 -2.46
CA SER A 141 16.05 16.98 -3.22
C SER A 141 15.23 16.25 -4.29
N ALA A 142 13.94 16.04 -4.05
CA ALA A 142 13.02 15.41 -5.00
C ALA A 142 12.65 16.26 -6.22
N ARG A 143 13.01 17.55 -6.25
CA ARG A 143 12.71 18.48 -7.34
C ARG A 143 13.75 18.51 -8.46
N ASN A 144 14.95 18.00 -8.19
CA ASN A 144 16.10 18.03 -9.08
C ASN A 144 16.36 16.63 -9.66
#